data_AF-A0A0N4VJK4-F1
#
_entry.id   AF-A0A0N4VJK4-F1
#
_cell.length_a   1.000
_cell.length_b   1.000
_cell.length_c   1.000
_cell.angle_alpha   90.00
_cell.angle_beta   90.00
_cell.angle_gamma   90.00
#
_symmetry.space_group_name_H-M   'P 1'
#
loop_
_entity.id
_entity.type
_entity.pdbx_description
1 polymer ?
#
loop_
_entity_poly.entity_id
_entity_poly.type
_entity_poly.pdbx_seq_one_letter_code
_entity_poly.pdbx_strand_id
1 'polypeptide(L)'
;MVISKVFVTRLFGKHCRSSSWPVAYEFIVDRLRAVRQDMIIQNTNSKERLLLLEAMIPFYIESQYRCETSGCHTYCRKLHYEQTKECFLQWKECTDGKNQTILACYFLYNAMQPWSIHQLYDYKKNFPATLFIHLKELILAFKMANVVRYFRILADLNGILLKYAGLLLVSQLRFNILSIYFSAYKCKGLVLPFDYLIRVLKLDMSSLKKCLSQMNVGMSDVGCYCSGINGERIVDVSQTHWCVIEIDYLSKIMDELR
;
A
#
# COMPACT_ATOMS: atom_id res chain seq x y z
N MET A 1 -19.49 12.59 -23.47
CA MET A 1 -18.08 12.28 -23.81
C MET A 1 -17.77 10.88 -23.29
N VAL A 2 -17.76 9.86 -24.16
CA VAL A 2 -17.54 8.46 -23.74
C VAL A 2 -16.04 8.23 -23.57
N ILE A 3 -15.51 8.55 -22.38
CA ILE A 3 -14.21 8.01 -21.98
C ILE A 3 -14.41 6.51 -21.77
N SER A 4 -14.21 5.77 -22.86
CA SER A 4 -14.36 4.32 -22.87
C SER A 4 -13.42 3.70 -21.85
N LYS A 5 -13.90 2.68 -21.11
CA LYS A 5 -13.09 1.79 -20.26
C LYS A 5 -11.82 1.31 -20.98
N VAL A 6 -11.89 1.17 -22.31
CA VAL A 6 -10.80 0.84 -23.24
C VAL A 6 -9.75 1.95 -23.37
N PHE A 7 -10.13 3.22 -23.35
CA PHE A 7 -9.19 4.35 -23.42
C PHE A 7 -8.33 4.41 -22.15
N VAL A 8 -8.98 4.27 -20.99
CA VAL A 8 -8.32 4.23 -19.68
C VAL A 8 -7.39 3.02 -19.58
N THR A 9 -7.85 1.81 -19.92
CA THR A 9 -6.97 0.61 -19.92
C THR A 9 -5.86 0.64 -20.98
N ARG A 10 -6.06 1.25 -22.16
CA ARG A 10 -5.02 1.35 -23.20
C ARG A 10 -3.92 2.36 -22.86
N LEU A 11 -4.24 3.45 -22.16
CA LEU A 11 -3.25 4.41 -21.65
C LEU A 11 -2.29 3.73 -20.65
N PHE A 12 -2.78 2.80 -19.85
CA PHE A 12 -2.00 2.14 -18.79
C PHE A 12 -1.11 0.98 -19.26
N GLY A 13 -1.41 0.36 -20.40
CA GLY A 13 -0.73 -0.87 -20.84
C GLY A 13 0.61 -0.70 -21.57
N LYS A 14 0.94 0.50 -22.09
CA LYS A 14 2.06 0.66 -23.05
C LYS A 14 3.16 1.66 -22.69
N HIS A 15 3.01 2.51 -21.68
CA HIS A 15 4.04 3.51 -21.32
C HIS A 15 4.95 3.11 -20.14
N CYS A 16 4.82 1.88 -19.66
CA CYS A 16 5.26 1.43 -18.33
C CYS A 16 6.71 0.93 -18.19
N ARG A 17 7.63 1.28 -19.09
CA ARG A 17 9.06 0.87 -18.97
C ARG A 17 10.08 1.96 -19.26
N SER A 18 9.68 3.23 -19.32
CA SER A 18 10.59 4.31 -19.74
C SER A 18 10.76 5.40 -18.68
N SER A 19 11.81 6.20 -18.85
CA SER A 19 12.08 7.47 -18.15
C SER A 19 10.91 8.48 -18.18
N SER A 20 9.84 8.20 -18.93
CA SER A 20 8.66 9.05 -19.05
C SER A 20 7.57 8.83 -17.98
N TRP A 21 7.75 7.90 -17.02
CA TRP A 21 6.70 7.63 -16.02
C TRP A 21 6.24 8.87 -15.23
N PRO A 22 7.14 9.74 -14.72
CA PRO A 22 6.71 10.94 -13.99
C PRO A 22 5.81 11.87 -14.82
N VAL A 23 6.14 12.04 -16.10
CA VAL A 23 5.37 12.87 -17.05
C VAL A 23 4.01 12.23 -17.34
N ALA A 24 3.98 10.92 -17.56
CA ALA A 24 2.73 10.19 -17.78
C ALA A 24 1.83 10.22 -16.54
N TYR A 25 2.41 10.03 -15.35
CA TYR A 25 1.70 10.10 -14.07
C TYR A 25 1.03 11.47 -13.89
N GLU A 26 1.80 12.55 -14.05
CA GLU A 26 1.30 13.92 -13.90
C GLU A 26 0.15 14.21 -14.87
N PHE A 27 0.34 13.87 -16.15
CA PHE A 27 -0.69 14.03 -17.16
C PHE A 27 -1.96 13.26 -16.82
N ILE A 28 -1.85 11.98 -16.45
CA ILE A 28 -3.01 11.13 -16.15
C ILE A 28 -3.75 11.67 -14.93
N VAL A 29 -3.05 12.00 -13.85
CA VAL A 29 -3.67 12.51 -12.62
C VAL A 29 -4.43 13.81 -12.89
N ASP A 30 -3.86 14.73 -13.69
CA ASP A 30 -4.55 15.95 -14.09
C ASP A 30 -5.83 15.65 -14.88
N ARG A 31 -5.77 14.74 -15.86
CA ARG A 31 -6.96 14.32 -16.62
C ARG A 31 -8.01 13.64 -15.74
N LEU A 32 -7.61 12.76 -14.83
CA LEU A 32 -8.55 12.11 -13.91
C LEU A 32 -9.21 13.12 -12.97
N ARG A 33 -8.46 14.12 -12.49
CA ARG A 33 -9.02 15.22 -11.71
C ARG A 33 -10.06 16.00 -12.51
N ALA A 34 -9.77 16.37 -13.76
CA ALA A 34 -10.70 17.07 -14.63
C ALA A 34 -11.99 16.25 -14.87
N VAL A 35 -11.87 14.94 -15.12
CA VAL A 35 -13.04 14.06 -15.28
C VAL A 35 -13.91 14.04 -14.02
N ARG A 36 -13.31 13.96 -12.82
CA ARG A 36 -14.08 14.01 -11.57
C ARG A 36 -14.77 15.36 -11.36
N GLN A 37 -14.15 16.47 -11.74
CA GLN A 37 -14.77 17.79 -11.70
C GLN A 37 -15.98 17.86 -12.62
N ASP A 38 -15.85 17.39 -13.86
CA ASP A 38 -16.95 17.31 -14.82
C ASP A 38 -18.08 16.41 -14.31
N MET A 39 -17.76 15.29 -13.67
CA MET A 39 -18.77 14.40 -13.09
C MET A 39 -19.66 15.10 -12.05
N ILE A 40 -19.06 15.99 -11.25
CA ILE A 40 -19.78 16.79 -10.25
C ILE A 40 -20.62 17.86 -10.94
N ILE A 41 -20.03 18.62 -11.88
CA ILE A 41 -20.71 19.70 -12.61
C ILE A 41 -21.91 19.18 -13.40
N GLN A 42 -21.75 18.04 -14.07
CA GLN A 42 -22.79 17.41 -14.88
C GLN A 42 -23.79 16.61 -14.05
N ASN A 43 -23.62 16.56 -12.71
CA ASN A 43 -24.41 15.75 -11.80
C ASN A 43 -24.60 14.31 -12.33
N THR A 44 -23.50 13.68 -12.73
CA THR A 44 -23.51 12.37 -13.37
C THR A 44 -24.24 11.33 -12.52
N ASN A 45 -25.11 10.54 -13.16
CA ASN A 45 -25.91 9.52 -12.48
C ASN A 45 -25.02 8.44 -11.82
N SER A 46 -25.58 7.74 -10.83
CA SER A 46 -24.82 6.78 -10.00
C SER A 46 -24.17 5.65 -10.81
N LYS A 47 -24.79 5.19 -11.90
CA LYS A 47 -24.26 4.09 -12.72
C LYS A 47 -23.04 4.52 -13.52
N GLU A 48 -23.11 5.68 -14.16
CA GLU A 48 -21.97 6.25 -14.90
C GLU A 48 -20.83 6.66 -13.97
N ARG A 49 -21.18 7.26 -12.82
CA ARG A 49 -20.22 7.60 -11.76
C ARG A 49 -19.46 6.36 -11.28
N LEU A 50 -20.18 5.28 -10.99
CA LEU A 50 -19.59 4.01 -10.56
C LEU A 50 -18.60 3.48 -11.62
N LEU A 51 -19.00 3.46 -12.89
CA LEU A 51 -18.14 3.00 -13.99
C LEU A 51 -16.84 3.81 -14.12
N LEU A 52 -16.92 5.14 -13.99
CA LEU A 52 -15.76 6.01 -14.06
C LEU A 52 -14.83 5.79 -12.86
N LEU A 53 -15.38 5.74 -11.64
CA LEU A 53 -14.59 5.55 -10.42
C LEU A 53 -13.90 4.18 -10.38
N GLU A 54 -14.58 3.11 -10.80
CA GLU A 54 -13.98 1.78 -10.88
C GLU A 54 -12.87 1.68 -11.94
N ALA A 55 -12.85 2.59 -12.91
CA ALA A 55 -11.75 2.70 -13.88
C ALA A 55 -10.58 3.55 -13.34
N MET A 56 -10.85 4.52 -12.46
CA MET A 56 -9.85 5.40 -11.86
C MET A 56 -9.10 4.76 -10.69
N ILE A 57 -9.81 4.09 -9.79
CA ILE A 57 -9.25 3.54 -8.54
C ILE A 57 -8.04 2.60 -8.79
N PRO A 58 -8.07 1.67 -9.77
CA PRO A 58 -6.92 0.83 -10.06
C PRO A 58 -5.65 1.62 -10.36
N PHE A 59 -5.77 2.69 -11.15
CA PHE A 59 -4.65 3.55 -11.48
C PHE A 59 -4.07 4.23 -10.25
N TYR A 60 -4.91 4.77 -9.37
CA TYR A 60 -4.44 5.41 -8.14
C TYR A 60 -3.65 4.43 -7.26
N ILE A 61 -4.18 3.23 -7.02
CA ILE A 61 -3.48 2.22 -6.21
C ILE A 61 -2.13 1.82 -6.82
N GLU A 62 -2.11 1.53 -8.12
CA GLU A 62 -0.89 1.11 -8.82
C GLU A 62 0.14 2.24 -8.88
N SER A 63 -0.30 3.46 -9.21
CA SER A 63 0.60 4.59 -9.34
C SER A 63 1.18 5.03 -8.00
N GLN A 64 0.46 4.88 -6.88
CA GLN A 64 1.02 5.06 -5.55
C GLN A 64 2.22 4.13 -5.34
N TYR A 65 2.04 2.82 -5.54
CA TYR A 65 3.13 1.85 -5.40
C TYR A 65 4.32 2.19 -6.30
N ARG A 66 4.07 2.49 -7.57
CA ARG A 66 5.13 2.80 -8.54
C ARG A 66 5.89 4.07 -8.18
N CYS A 67 5.19 5.15 -7.83
CA CYS A 67 5.82 6.41 -7.48
C CYS A 67 6.67 6.30 -6.21
N GLU A 68 6.22 5.51 -5.23
CA GLU A 68 6.93 5.29 -3.97
C GLU A 68 8.12 4.34 -4.09
N THR A 69 8.14 3.45 -5.09
CA THR A 69 9.25 2.51 -5.31
C THR A 69 10.28 3.01 -6.32
N SER A 70 9.86 3.76 -7.34
CA SER A 70 10.74 4.26 -8.41
C SER A 70 11.27 5.68 -8.21
N GLY A 71 10.75 6.44 -7.25
CA GLY A 71 11.11 7.83 -7.03
C GLY A 71 10.55 8.73 -8.14
N CYS A 72 9.29 9.15 -8.00
CA CYS A 72 8.65 10.08 -8.92
C CYS A 72 8.72 11.51 -8.36
N HIS A 73 9.42 12.43 -9.04
CA HIS A 73 9.60 13.80 -8.55
C HIS A 73 8.32 14.66 -8.59
N THR A 74 7.35 14.33 -9.44
CA THR A 74 6.04 14.98 -9.51
C THR A 74 5.02 14.38 -8.53
N TYR A 75 5.37 13.29 -7.85
CA TYR A 75 4.48 12.62 -6.91
C TYR A 75 4.46 13.30 -5.55
N CYS A 76 3.28 13.78 -5.16
CA CYS A 76 3.01 14.23 -3.80
C CYS A 76 2.08 13.22 -3.11
N ARG A 77 2.60 12.47 -2.13
CA ARG A 77 1.84 11.43 -1.40
C ARG A 77 0.55 12.00 -0.79
N LYS A 78 0.61 13.19 -0.18
CA LYS A 78 -0.57 13.79 0.46
C LYS A 78 -1.68 14.07 -0.55
N LEU A 79 -1.35 14.74 -1.65
CA LEU A 79 -2.31 15.03 -2.72
C LEU A 79 -2.86 13.74 -3.33
N HIS A 80 -1.98 12.77 -3.60
CA HIS A 80 -2.39 11.46 -4.12
C HIS A 80 -3.36 10.75 -3.17
N TYR A 81 -3.06 10.74 -1.87
CA TYR A 81 -3.92 10.16 -0.84
C TYR A 81 -5.30 10.82 -0.81
N GLU A 82 -5.36 12.15 -0.86
CA GLU A 82 -6.61 12.92 -0.90
C GLU A 82 -7.44 12.55 -2.13
N GLN A 83 -6.82 12.53 -3.32
CA GLN A 83 -7.49 12.16 -4.57
C GLN A 83 -8.03 10.72 -4.57
N THR A 84 -7.25 9.77 -4.05
CA THR A 84 -7.66 8.36 -3.95
C THR A 84 -8.78 8.19 -2.93
N LYS A 85 -8.70 8.89 -1.80
CA LYS A 85 -9.74 8.89 -0.75
C LYS A 85 -11.07 9.44 -1.28
N GLU A 86 -11.04 10.56 -2.00
CA GLU A 86 -12.23 11.13 -2.65
C GLU A 86 -12.87 10.13 -3.64
N CYS A 87 -12.06 9.46 -4.46
CA CYS A 87 -12.54 8.41 -5.35
C CYS A 87 -13.26 7.30 -4.60
N PHE A 88 -12.67 6.79 -3.51
CA PHE A 88 -13.30 5.74 -2.71
C PHE A 88 -14.57 6.20 -2.01
N LEU A 89 -14.62 7.45 -1.52
CA LEU A 89 -15.80 8.00 -0.87
C LEU A 89 -16.99 8.06 -1.85
N GLN A 90 -16.79 8.69 -3.01
CA GLN A 90 -17.83 8.76 -4.04
C GLN A 90 -18.22 7.37 -4.57
N TRP A 91 -17.25 6.45 -4.67
CA TRP A 91 -17.51 5.08 -5.10
C TRP A 91 -18.38 4.35 -4.06
N LYS A 92 -18.09 4.55 -2.78
CA LYS A 92 -18.82 3.92 -1.67
C LYS A 92 -20.29 4.36 -1.59
N GLU A 93 -20.59 5.59 -2.02
CA GLU A 93 -21.96 6.15 -2.09
C GLU A 93 -22.82 5.51 -3.19
N CYS A 94 -22.21 5.04 -4.29
CA CYS A 94 -22.95 4.52 -5.44
C CYS A 94 -22.78 3.01 -5.66
N THR A 95 -21.84 2.36 -4.99
CA THR A 95 -21.57 0.92 -5.17
C THR A 95 -22.61 0.03 -4.49
N ASP A 96 -22.98 -1.05 -5.17
CA ASP A 96 -23.73 -2.18 -4.61
C ASP A 96 -22.80 -3.29 -4.07
N GLY A 97 -21.49 -3.07 -4.10
CA GLY A 97 -20.47 -4.03 -3.67
C GLY A 97 -20.32 -5.23 -4.60
N LYS A 98 -20.79 -5.18 -5.85
CA LYS A 98 -20.58 -6.26 -6.83
C LYS A 98 -19.16 -6.32 -7.38
N ASN A 99 -18.46 -5.19 -7.47
CA ASN A 99 -17.06 -5.18 -7.88
C ASN A 99 -16.15 -5.57 -6.69
N GLN A 100 -15.96 -6.88 -6.54
CA GLN A 100 -15.25 -7.49 -5.43
C GLN A 100 -13.78 -7.03 -5.35
N THR A 101 -13.14 -6.79 -6.49
CA THR A 101 -11.75 -6.34 -6.54
C THR A 101 -11.61 -4.92 -6.00
N ILE A 102 -12.48 -4.00 -6.41
CA ILE A 102 -12.45 -2.61 -5.90
C ILE A 102 -12.87 -2.57 -4.44
N LEU A 103 -13.86 -3.37 -4.03
CA LEU A 103 -14.26 -3.49 -2.63
C LEU A 103 -13.12 -4.04 -1.75
N ALA A 104 -12.39 -5.05 -2.23
CA ALA A 104 -11.20 -5.57 -1.56
C ALA A 104 -10.11 -4.49 -1.41
N CYS A 105 -9.85 -3.73 -2.48
CA CYS A 105 -8.91 -2.61 -2.46
C CYS A 105 -9.33 -1.53 -1.46
N TYR A 106 -10.62 -1.21 -1.39
CA TYR A 106 -11.17 -0.27 -0.41
C TYR A 106 -10.83 -0.70 1.02
N PHE A 107 -11.00 -1.98 1.37
CA PHE A 107 -10.67 -2.48 2.71
C PHE A 107 -9.16 -2.48 2.98
N LEU A 108 -8.34 -2.85 2.01
CA LEU A 108 -6.88 -2.83 2.16
C LEU A 108 -6.36 -1.39 2.32
N TYR A 109 -6.85 -0.45 1.51
CA TYR A 109 -6.49 0.97 1.60
C TYR A 109 -6.89 1.59 2.94
N ASN A 110 -7.99 1.10 3.54
CA ASN A 110 -8.47 1.54 4.84
C ASN A 110 -8.06 0.61 5.99
N ALA A 111 -7.12 -0.32 5.81
CA ALA A 111 -6.78 -1.32 6.83
C ALA A 111 -6.23 -0.72 8.14
N MET A 112 -5.67 0.49 8.08
CA MET A 112 -5.26 1.26 9.25
C MET A 112 -6.43 1.74 10.11
N GLN A 113 -7.61 1.89 9.52
CA GLN A 113 -8.79 2.36 10.23
C GLN A 113 -9.28 1.30 11.24
N PRO A 114 -9.68 1.69 12.46
CA PRO A 114 -10.17 0.73 13.47
C PRO A 114 -11.39 -0.05 12.98
N TRP A 115 -12.29 0.61 12.26
CA TRP A 115 -13.54 0.04 11.76
C TRP A 115 -13.39 -0.95 10.59
N SER A 116 -12.21 -1.01 9.95
CA SER A 116 -12.02 -1.78 8.70
C SER A 116 -12.35 -3.26 8.83
N ILE A 117 -11.98 -3.90 9.95
CA ILE A 117 -12.31 -5.32 10.19
C ILE A 117 -13.80 -5.51 10.43
N HIS A 118 -14.43 -4.70 11.28
CA HIS A 118 -15.86 -4.82 11.53
C HIS A 118 -16.66 -4.67 10.24
N GLN A 119 -16.38 -3.61 9.49
CA GLN A 119 -17.05 -3.37 8.22
C GLN A 119 -16.75 -4.46 7.18
N LEU A 120 -15.56 -5.07 7.18
CA LEU A 120 -15.28 -6.21 6.30
C LEU A 120 -16.26 -7.37 6.53
N TYR A 121 -16.61 -7.66 7.79
CA TYR A 121 -17.58 -8.70 8.12
C TYR A 121 -19.00 -8.36 7.65
N ASP A 122 -19.41 -7.10 7.71
CA ASP A 122 -20.69 -6.64 7.16
C ASP A 122 -20.80 -6.90 5.65
N TYR A 123 -19.65 -6.85 4.96
CA TYR A 123 -19.53 -7.11 3.52
C TYR A 123 -19.14 -8.57 3.18
N LYS A 124 -19.12 -9.50 4.15
CA LYS A 124 -18.69 -10.89 3.91
C LYS A 124 -19.41 -11.55 2.73
N LYS A 125 -20.71 -11.32 2.59
CA LYS A 125 -21.55 -11.89 1.51
C LYS A 125 -21.18 -11.38 0.12
N ASN A 126 -20.48 -10.26 0.02
CA ASN A 126 -20.06 -9.67 -1.25
C ASN A 126 -18.82 -10.37 -1.82
N PHE A 127 -18.13 -11.20 -1.05
CA PHE A 127 -16.88 -11.84 -1.44
C PHE A 127 -17.02 -13.35 -1.65
N PRO A 128 -16.22 -13.93 -2.57
CA PRO A 128 -15.94 -15.35 -2.56
C PRO A 128 -15.25 -15.73 -1.25
N ALA A 129 -15.54 -16.92 -0.72
CA ALA A 129 -15.01 -17.36 0.58
C ALA A 129 -13.48 -17.27 0.66
N THR A 130 -12.77 -17.66 -0.39
CA THR A 130 -11.30 -17.63 -0.46
C THR A 130 -10.75 -16.21 -0.36
N LEU A 131 -11.31 -15.27 -1.12
CA LEU A 131 -10.90 -13.86 -1.08
C LEU A 131 -11.21 -13.22 0.28
N PHE A 132 -12.39 -13.48 0.85
CA PHE A 132 -12.74 -12.98 2.17
C PHE A 132 -11.73 -13.44 3.24
N ILE A 133 -11.37 -14.73 3.22
CA ILE A 133 -10.39 -15.30 4.15
C ILE A 133 -9.04 -14.59 3.98
N HIS A 134 -8.52 -14.46 2.76
CA HIS A 134 -7.25 -13.78 2.53
C HIS A 134 -7.27 -12.32 3.00
N LEU A 135 -8.32 -11.55 2.68
CA LEU A 135 -8.43 -10.15 3.10
C LEU A 135 -8.47 -10.02 4.62
N LYS A 136 -9.31 -10.83 5.27
CA LYS A 136 -9.42 -10.84 6.73
C LYS A 136 -8.08 -11.16 7.38
N GLU A 137 -7.42 -12.24 6.95
CA GLU A 137 -6.15 -12.67 7.53
C GLU A 137 -5.01 -11.68 7.24
N LEU A 138 -5.00 -11.03 6.07
CA LEU A 138 -3.99 -10.02 5.72
C LEU A 138 -4.15 -8.77 6.60
N ILE A 139 -5.38 -8.26 6.77
CA ILE A 139 -5.65 -7.09 7.61
C ILE A 139 -5.38 -7.41 9.09
N LEU A 140 -5.73 -8.61 9.57
CA LEU A 140 -5.40 -9.03 10.93
C LEU A 140 -3.90 -9.16 11.13
N ALA A 141 -3.18 -9.78 10.19
CA ALA A 141 -1.72 -9.88 10.25
C ALA A 141 -1.07 -8.48 10.29
N PHE A 142 -1.58 -7.53 9.52
CA PHE A 142 -1.15 -6.13 9.58
C PHE A 142 -1.40 -5.51 10.96
N LYS A 143 -2.63 -5.59 11.46
CA LYS A 143 -3.03 -4.99 12.75
C LYS A 143 -2.28 -5.60 13.94
N MET A 144 -1.92 -6.89 13.86
CA MET A 144 -1.15 -7.60 14.88
C MET A 144 0.37 -7.49 14.69
N ALA A 145 0.84 -6.72 13.70
CA ALA A 145 2.24 -6.65 13.30
C ALA A 145 2.90 -8.03 13.03
N ASN A 146 2.12 -9.02 12.57
CA ASN A 146 2.61 -10.33 12.21
C ASN A 146 3.17 -10.31 10.78
N VAL A 147 4.42 -9.85 10.65
CA VAL A 147 5.08 -9.60 9.37
C VAL A 147 5.25 -10.85 8.52
N VAL A 148 5.62 -11.98 9.14
CA VAL A 148 5.79 -13.26 8.43
C VAL A 148 4.48 -13.71 7.81
N ARG A 149 3.39 -13.70 8.61
CA ARG A 149 2.06 -14.07 8.12
C ARG A 149 1.56 -13.10 7.05
N TYR A 150 1.80 -11.81 7.26
CA TYR A 150 1.42 -10.77 6.31
C TYR A 150 2.03 -11.01 4.92
N PHE A 151 3.35 -11.21 4.85
CA PHE A 151 4.03 -11.44 3.57
C PHE A 151 3.65 -12.76 2.91
N ARG A 152 3.41 -13.83 3.68
CA ARG A 152 2.90 -15.11 3.13
C ARG A 152 1.54 -14.91 2.44
N ILE A 153 0.58 -14.30 3.13
CA ILE A 153 -0.76 -14.05 2.56
C ILE A 153 -0.69 -13.08 1.37
N LEU A 154 0.16 -12.04 1.45
CA LEU A 154 0.33 -11.10 0.36
C LEU A 154 0.91 -11.77 -0.91
N ALA A 155 1.83 -12.72 -0.74
CA ALA A 155 2.39 -13.49 -1.84
C ALA A 155 1.33 -14.42 -2.49
N ASP A 156 0.51 -15.06 -1.67
CA ASP A 156 -0.60 -15.95 -2.06
C ASP A 156 -1.82 -15.21 -2.65
N LEU A 157 -1.90 -13.88 -2.49
CA LEU A 157 -3.07 -13.11 -2.90
C LEU A 157 -3.22 -13.07 -4.43
N ASN A 158 -4.33 -13.60 -4.93
CA ASN A 158 -4.62 -13.61 -6.37
C ASN A 158 -5.05 -12.21 -6.87
N GLY A 159 -4.31 -11.68 -7.83
CA GLY A 159 -4.61 -10.42 -8.51
C GLY A 159 -3.61 -9.31 -8.20
N ILE A 160 -2.97 -8.79 -9.25
CA ILE A 160 -1.89 -7.79 -9.14
C ILE A 160 -2.34 -6.52 -8.40
N LEU A 161 -3.57 -6.07 -8.63
CA LEU A 161 -4.09 -4.87 -8.00
C LEU A 161 -4.24 -5.04 -6.47
N LEU A 162 -4.63 -6.23 -6.02
CA LEU A 162 -4.73 -6.52 -4.59
C LEU A 162 -3.35 -6.59 -3.95
N LYS A 163 -2.35 -7.12 -4.67
CA LYS A 163 -0.95 -7.09 -4.22
C LYS A 163 -0.44 -5.65 -4.09
N TYR A 164 -0.72 -4.78 -5.06
CA TYR A 164 -0.41 -3.34 -4.93
C TYR A 164 -1.06 -2.72 -3.70
N ALA A 165 -2.37 -2.93 -3.51
CA ALA A 165 -3.09 -2.40 -2.36
C ALA A 165 -2.53 -2.91 -1.02
N GLY A 166 -2.10 -4.17 -0.95
CA GLY A 166 -1.39 -4.70 0.20
C GLY A 166 -0.03 -4.03 0.41
N LEU A 167 0.79 -3.92 -0.64
CA LEU A 167 2.11 -3.30 -0.56
C LEU A 167 2.09 -1.87 0.01
N LEU A 168 1.00 -1.10 -0.16
CA LEU A 168 0.83 0.22 0.44
C LEU A 168 0.88 0.23 1.98
N LEU A 169 0.63 -0.90 2.64
CA LEU A 169 0.67 -1.05 4.10
C LEU A 169 2.06 -1.42 4.64
N VAL A 170 2.98 -1.83 3.78
CA VAL A 170 4.27 -2.43 4.17
C VAL A 170 5.15 -1.43 4.95
N SER A 171 5.15 -0.17 4.55
CA SER A 171 5.92 0.87 5.24
C SER A 171 5.51 1.02 6.70
N GLN A 172 4.20 1.13 6.93
CA GLN A 172 3.64 1.21 8.28
C GLN A 172 3.86 -0.10 9.06
N LEU A 173 3.72 -1.26 8.41
CA LEU A 173 3.96 -2.56 9.04
C LEU A 173 5.40 -2.68 9.55
N ARG A 174 6.39 -2.29 8.73
CA ARG A 174 7.81 -2.28 9.07
C ARG A 174 8.12 -1.35 10.23
N PHE A 175 7.51 -0.17 10.24
CA PHE A 175 7.66 0.76 11.35
C PHE A 175 7.06 0.20 12.66
N ASN A 176 5.87 -0.39 12.58
CA ASN A 176 5.20 -0.97 13.75
C ASN A 176 6.03 -2.08 14.39
N ILE A 177 6.56 -3.02 13.58
CA ILE A 177 7.33 -4.14 14.11
C ILE A 177 8.67 -3.70 14.70
N LEU A 178 9.37 -2.74 14.07
CA LEU A 178 10.60 -2.19 14.62
C LEU A 178 10.34 -1.52 15.96
N SER A 179 9.27 -0.73 16.05
CA SER A 179 8.85 -0.10 17.32
C SER A 179 8.56 -1.14 18.41
N ILE A 180 7.90 -2.24 18.07
CA ILE A 180 7.65 -3.35 19.00
C ILE A 180 8.97 -3.98 19.45
N TYR A 181 9.88 -4.30 18.53
CA TYR A 181 11.16 -4.90 18.87
C TYR A 181 11.98 -4.00 19.80
N PHE A 182 12.07 -2.72 19.49
CA PHE A 182 12.85 -1.81 20.33
C PHE A 182 12.22 -1.57 21.70
N SER A 183 10.90 -1.66 21.81
CA SER A 183 10.23 -1.64 23.12
C SER A 183 10.43 -2.94 23.89
N ALA A 184 10.28 -4.10 23.24
CA ALA A 184 10.34 -5.41 23.87
C ALA A 184 11.76 -5.82 24.28
N TYR A 185 12.76 -5.43 23.49
CA TYR A 185 14.17 -5.76 23.68
C TYR A 185 14.98 -4.58 24.26
N LYS A 186 14.34 -3.67 25.00
CA LYS A 186 14.99 -2.50 25.61
C LYS A 186 15.93 -2.93 26.75
N CYS A 187 17.14 -3.38 26.39
CA CYS A 187 18.18 -3.80 27.31
C CYS A 187 19.52 -3.16 26.91
N LYS A 188 20.31 -2.75 27.91
CA LYS A 188 21.64 -2.17 27.65
C LYS A 188 22.55 -3.24 27.05
N GLY A 189 23.22 -2.91 25.95
CA GLY A 189 24.18 -3.80 25.28
C GLY A 189 23.56 -4.89 24.41
N LEU A 190 22.23 -5.00 24.36
CA LEU A 190 21.57 -5.93 23.43
C LEU A 190 21.60 -5.36 22.00
N VAL A 191 22.02 -6.20 21.06
CA VAL A 191 22.11 -5.87 19.63
C VAL A 191 21.19 -6.78 18.85
N LEU A 192 20.27 -6.19 18.06
CA LEU A 192 19.47 -6.92 17.09
C LEU A 192 20.27 -7.13 15.81
N PRO A 193 20.50 -8.38 15.36
CA PRO A 193 21.30 -8.65 14.16
C PRO A 193 20.65 -8.10 12.89
N PHE A 194 21.45 -7.50 12.00
CA PHE A 194 20.94 -7.01 10.72
C PHE A 194 20.35 -8.12 9.85
N ASP A 195 21.01 -9.27 9.77
CA ASP A 195 20.54 -10.40 8.95
C ASP A 195 19.15 -10.90 9.36
N TYR A 196 18.86 -10.84 10.67
CA TYR A 196 17.53 -11.15 11.17
C TYR A 196 16.50 -10.12 10.69
N LEU A 197 16.79 -8.83 10.85
CA LEU A 197 15.89 -7.75 10.47
C LEU A 197 15.66 -7.69 8.95
N ILE A 198 16.71 -7.84 8.13
CA ILE A 198 16.65 -7.91 6.67
C ILE A 198 15.66 -9.01 6.24
N ARG A 199 15.81 -10.20 6.80
CA ARG A 199 14.97 -11.35 6.47
C ARG A 199 13.52 -11.20 6.91
N VAL A 200 13.28 -10.66 8.11
CA VAL A 200 11.92 -10.49 8.64
C VAL A 200 11.19 -9.33 7.95
N LEU A 201 11.86 -8.19 7.75
CA LEU A 201 11.29 -6.98 7.16
C LEU A 201 11.28 -7.01 5.63
N LYS A 202 11.96 -7.99 5.03
CA LYS A 202 12.16 -8.12 3.58
C LYS A 202 12.72 -6.84 2.98
N LEU A 203 13.74 -6.28 3.62
CA LEU A 203 14.46 -5.06 3.22
C LEU A 203 15.89 -5.40 2.85
N ASP A 204 16.48 -4.65 1.92
CA ASP A 204 17.93 -4.67 1.74
C ASP A 204 18.65 -3.92 2.88
N MET A 205 19.94 -4.16 3.03
CA MET A 205 20.77 -3.53 4.07
C MET A 205 20.76 -2.00 4.01
N SER A 206 20.76 -1.41 2.80
CA SER A 206 20.81 0.05 2.64
C SER A 206 19.50 0.70 3.09
N SER A 207 18.38 0.10 2.73
CA SER A 207 17.05 0.56 3.14
C SER A 207 16.85 0.38 4.65
N LEU A 208 17.27 -0.76 5.21
CA LEU A 208 17.24 -0.99 6.66
C LEU A 208 18.03 0.08 7.43
N LYS A 209 19.28 0.34 7.04
CA LYS A 209 20.10 1.37 7.70
C LYS A 209 19.44 2.75 7.65
N LYS A 210 18.83 3.13 6.52
CA LYS A 210 18.07 4.39 6.39
C LYS A 210 16.85 4.43 7.33
N CYS A 211 16.07 3.34 7.42
CA CYS A 211 14.96 3.23 8.37
C CYS A 211 15.45 3.45 9.82
N LEU A 212 16.52 2.74 10.20
CA LEU A 212 17.10 2.81 11.55
C LEU A 212 17.64 4.20 11.89
N SER A 213 18.33 4.85 10.94
CA SER A 213 18.80 6.23 11.10
C SER A 213 17.66 7.22 11.32
N GLN A 214 16.53 7.07 10.61
CA GLN A 214 15.36 7.92 10.81
C GLN A 214 14.70 7.72 12.17
N MET A 215 14.74 6.50 12.69
CA MET A 215 14.29 6.17 14.04
C MET A 215 15.32 6.57 15.13
N ASN A 216 16.44 7.23 14.76
CA ASN A 216 17.55 7.59 15.65
C ASN A 216 18.12 6.39 16.43
N VAL A 217 18.19 5.22 15.78
CA VAL A 217 18.70 3.99 16.40
C VAL A 217 20.21 3.91 16.20
N GLY A 218 20.95 3.72 17.29
CA GLY A 218 22.39 3.46 17.24
C GLY A 218 22.69 2.13 16.53
N MET A 219 23.73 2.11 15.71
CA MET A 219 24.12 0.93 14.92
C MET A 219 25.57 0.54 15.22
N SER A 220 25.85 -0.76 15.13
CA SER A 220 27.20 -1.35 15.09
C SER A 220 27.44 -1.98 13.71
N ASP A 221 28.56 -2.68 13.55
CA ASP A 221 28.87 -3.38 12.30
C ASP A 221 27.93 -4.55 12.01
N VAL A 222 27.38 -5.18 13.06
CA VAL A 222 26.61 -6.43 12.97
C VAL A 222 25.12 -6.26 13.26
N GLY A 223 24.70 -5.11 13.79
CA GLY A 223 23.30 -4.89 14.16
C GLY A 223 22.98 -3.51 14.70
N CYS A 224 21.82 -3.39 15.34
CA CYS A 224 21.35 -2.15 15.95
C CYS A 224 21.03 -2.31 17.44
N TYR A 225 21.28 -1.24 18.20
CA TYR A 225 21.04 -1.22 19.64
C TYR A 225 19.58 -0.90 19.94
N CYS A 226 18.96 -1.66 20.83
CA CYS A 226 17.58 -1.40 21.26
C CYS A 226 17.47 -0.31 22.33
N SER A 227 18.59 0.09 22.94
CA SER A 227 18.64 1.16 23.93
C SER A 227 18.89 2.51 23.26
N GLY A 228 18.13 3.55 23.63
CA GLY A 228 18.40 4.94 23.22
C GLY A 228 17.47 5.53 22.16
N ILE A 229 16.31 4.93 21.90
CA ILE A 229 15.30 5.56 21.05
C ILE A 229 14.71 6.77 21.77
N ASN A 230 15.06 7.96 21.27
CA ASN A 230 14.42 9.20 21.67
C ASN A 230 13.07 9.28 20.94
N GLY A 231 11.99 8.94 21.64
CA GLY A 231 10.62 8.84 21.12
C GLY A 231 9.96 10.16 20.66
N GLU A 232 10.73 11.23 20.50
CA GLU A 232 10.21 12.57 20.20
C GLU A 232 10.15 12.88 18.69
N ARG A 233 10.77 12.07 17.83
CA ARG A 233 10.81 12.35 16.38
C ARG A 233 9.69 11.64 15.64
N ILE A 234 8.87 12.41 14.93
CA ILE A 234 7.92 11.89 13.95
C ILE A 234 8.71 11.24 12.81
N VAL A 235 8.57 9.92 12.66
CA VAL A 235 9.23 9.16 11.60
C VAL A 235 8.37 9.21 10.34
N ASP A 236 8.94 9.75 9.27
CA ASP A 236 8.29 9.77 7.97
C ASP A 236 8.44 8.40 7.26
N VAL A 237 7.45 7.54 7.46
CA VAL A 237 7.34 6.23 6.80
C VAL A 237 6.95 6.34 5.31
N SER A 238 6.87 7.56 4.76
CA SER A 238 6.62 7.76 3.32
C SER A 238 7.82 7.72 2.43
N GLN A 239 9.01 7.74 3.02
CA GLN A 239 10.24 7.66 2.27
C GLN A 239 10.38 6.30 1.59
N THR A 240 11.00 6.31 0.41
CA THR A 240 11.05 5.15 -0.49
C THR A 240 11.64 3.92 0.18
N HIS A 241 12.68 4.07 1.03
CA HIS A 241 13.32 2.98 1.77
C HIS A 241 12.40 2.22 2.75
N TRP A 242 11.26 2.80 3.14
CA TRP A 242 10.23 2.06 3.90
C TRP A 242 9.34 1.20 3.01
N CYS A 243 9.22 1.55 1.73
CA CYS A 243 8.24 0.99 0.80
C CYS A 243 8.86 0.00 -0.20
N VAL A 244 10.19 -0.01 -0.35
CA VAL A 244 10.87 -0.87 -1.34
C VAL A 244 10.58 -2.35 -1.08
N ILE A 245 9.77 -2.93 -1.97
CA ILE A 245 9.61 -4.35 -2.26
C ILE A 245 9.21 -4.43 -3.73
N GLU A 246 9.99 -5.11 -4.55
CA GLU A 246 9.59 -5.42 -5.91
C GLU A 246 8.48 -6.48 -5.88
N ILE A 247 7.41 -6.24 -6.64
CA ILE A 247 6.26 -7.15 -6.67
C ILE A 247 6.65 -8.55 -7.17
N ASP A 248 7.63 -8.63 -8.07
CA ASP A 248 8.17 -9.88 -8.60
C ASP A 248 8.93 -10.68 -7.51
N TYR A 249 9.50 -9.97 -6.52
CA TYR A 249 10.17 -10.58 -5.38
C TYR A 249 9.18 -11.25 -4.40
N LEU A 250 7.89 -10.88 -4.40
CA LEU A 250 6.88 -11.55 -3.57
C LEU A 250 6.75 -13.04 -3.86
N SER A 251 6.98 -13.46 -5.11
CA SER A 251 6.93 -14.88 -5.48
C SER A 251 8.06 -15.69 -4.82
N LYS A 252 9.27 -15.11 -4.75
CA LYS A 252 10.46 -15.72 -4.13
C LYS A 252 10.36 -15.80 -2.60
N ILE A 253 9.64 -14.84 -1.99
CA ILE A 253 9.42 -14.82 -0.54
C ILE A 253 8.73 -16.10 -0.04
N MET A 254 7.92 -16.77 -0.86
CA MET A 254 7.25 -18.01 -0.46
C MET A 254 8.21 -19.18 -0.23
N ASP A 255 9.32 -19.22 -0.96
CA ASP A 255 10.31 -20.30 -0.85
C ASP A 255 11.23 -20.11 0.37
N GLU A 256 11.49 -18.86 0.76
CA GLU A 256 12.35 -18.52 1.92
C GLU A 256 11.65 -18.61 3.28
N LEU A 257 10.32 -18.64 3.29
CA LEU A 257 9.51 -18.66 4.52
C LEU A 257 8.94 -20.04 4.84
N ARG A 258 9.32 -21.10 4.11
CA ARG A 258 9.03 -22.51 4.43
C ARG A 258 10.14 -23.08 5.30
#